data_AF-A0A7S2TYK4-F1
#
_entry.id   AF-A0A7S2TYK4-F1
#
_cell.length_a   1.000
_cell.length_b   1.000
_cell.length_c   1.000
_cell.angle_alpha   90.00
_cell.angle_beta   90.00
_cell.angle_gamma   90.00
#
_symmetry.space_group_name_H-M   'P 1'
#
loop_
_entity.id
_entity.type
_entity.pdbx_description
1 polymer ?
#
loop_
_entity_poly.entity_id
_entity_poly.type
_entity_poly.pdbx_seq_one_letter_code
_entity_poly.pdbx_strand_id
1 'polypeptide(L)'
;VLGAATIVLGALIFAPDAASRNAAIKQALVLLVTACPCALLISTPVTYVCSLAAAAKNAVLVKGGQHLETVQRLGQIAFDKTGTLTVAAFSVTCFVTPNAARR
;
A
#
# COMPACT_ATOMS: atom_id res chain seq x y z
N VAL A 1 15.47 12.22 -11.87
CA VAL A 1 16.83 11.62 -11.95
C VAL A 1 17.31 11.46 -13.39
N LEU A 2 16.64 10.66 -14.24
CA LEU A 2 17.00 10.52 -15.67
C LEU A 2 17.09 11.86 -16.44
N GLY A 3 16.12 12.76 -16.24
CA GLY A 3 16.15 14.10 -16.88
C GLY A 3 17.16 15.09 -16.30
N ALA A 4 17.62 14.89 -15.07
CA ALA A 4 18.70 15.70 -14.51
C ALA A 4 20.05 15.29 -15.10
N ALA A 5 20.26 13.99 -15.35
CA ALA A 5 21.49 13.47 -15.94
C ALA A 5 21.72 13.93 -17.39
N THR A 6 20.66 14.10 -18.19
CA THR A 6 20.77 14.56 -19.58
C THR A 6 21.14 16.04 -19.70
N ILE A 7 20.64 16.89 -18.80
CA ILE A 7 21.00 18.32 -18.72
C ILE A 7 22.48 18.50 -18.36
N VAL A 8 22.96 17.66 -17.43
CA VAL A 8 24.36 17.64 -17.00
C VAL A 8 25.29 17.21 -18.11
N LEU A 9 24.95 16.13 -18.82
CA LEU A 9 25.77 15.61 -19.91
C LEU A 9 25.83 16.59 -21.10
N GLY A 10 24.70 17.24 -21.41
CA GLY A 10 24.65 18.31 -22.43
C GLY A 10 25.53 19.50 -22.07
N ALA A 11 25.49 19.97 -20.81
CA ALA A 11 26.33 21.07 -20.35
C ALA A 11 27.83 20.71 -20.31
N LEU A 12 28.18 19.44 -20.11
CA LEU A 12 29.57 18.98 -20.09
C LEU A 12 30.18 18.85 -21.50
N ILE A 13 29.38 18.44 -22.48
CA ILE A 13 29.81 18.24 -23.88
C ILE A 13 29.86 19.57 -24.64
N PHE A 14 28.94 20.50 -24.37
CA PHE A 14 28.81 21.75 -25.12
C PHE A 14 29.54 22.95 -24.50
N ALA A 15 30.17 22.79 -23.31
CA ALA A 15 30.94 23.85 -22.66
C ALA A 15 32.34 24.00 -23.29
N PRO A 16 32.67 25.15 -23.91
CA PRO A 16 33.89 25.32 -24.69
C PRO A 16 35.15 25.54 -23.83
N ASP A 17 35.01 25.97 -22.56
CA ASP A 17 36.14 26.36 -21.69
C ASP A 17 36.23 25.54 -20.39
N ALA A 18 37.44 25.40 -19.82
CA ALA A 18 37.69 24.69 -18.56
C ALA A 18 36.96 25.32 -17.36
N ALA A 19 36.82 26.65 -17.32
CA ALA A 19 36.05 27.33 -16.28
C ALA A 19 34.54 27.02 -16.38
N SER A 20 34.01 26.96 -17.61
CA SER A 20 32.60 26.65 -17.89
C SER A 20 32.24 25.20 -17.51
N ARG A 21 33.13 24.23 -17.79
CA ARG A 21 32.94 22.83 -17.38
C ARG A 21 32.89 22.67 -15.85
N ASN A 22 33.75 23.37 -15.11
CA ASN A 22 33.71 23.34 -13.66
C ASN A 22 32.41 23.90 -13.08
N ALA A 23 31.86 24.96 -13.69
CA ALA A 23 30.55 25.49 -13.29
C ALA A 23 29.41 24.50 -13.61
N ALA A 24 29.43 23.87 -14.78
CA ALA A 24 28.46 22.85 -15.17
C ALA A 24 28.48 21.62 -14.25
N ILE A 25 29.67 21.14 -13.86
CA ILE A 25 29.81 20.01 -12.91
C ILE A 25 29.27 20.37 -11.52
N LYS A 26 29.49 21.60 -11.05
CA LYS A 26 28.94 22.05 -9.76
C LYS A 26 27.41 22.07 -9.78
N GLN A 27 26.82 22.64 -10.83
CA GLN A 27 25.37 22.67 -11.00
C GLN A 27 24.78 21.26 -11.16
N ALA A 28 25.48 20.37 -11.84
CA ALA A 28 25.11 18.98 -12.03
C ALA A 28 24.95 18.20 -10.74
N LEU A 29 25.92 18.33 -9.83
CA LEU A 29 25.88 17.68 -8.52
C LEU A 29 24.70 18.17 -7.68
N VAL A 30 24.42 19.48 -7.73
CA VAL A 30 23.27 20.08 -7.04
C VAL A 30 21.96 19.53 -7.60
N LEU A 31 21.82 19.45 -8.92
CA LEU A 31 20.64 18.88 -9.58
C LEU A 31 20.46 17.38 -9.27
N LEU A 32 21.55 16.62 -9.18
CA LEU A 32 21.50 15.19 -8.85
C LEU A 32 21.01 14.95 -7.41
N VAL A 33 21.51 15.73 -6.45
CA VAL A 33 21.12 15.62 -5.04
C VAL A 33 19.67 16.07 -4.84
N THR A 34 19.27 17.20 -5.43
CA THR A 34 17.89 17.71 -5.34
C THR A 34 16.88 16.84 -6.08
N ALA A 35 17.32 16.07 -7.09
CA ALA A 35 16.45 15.14 -7.81
C ALA A 35 16.04 13.89 -7.01
N CYS A 36 16.61 13.65 -5.83
CA CYS A 36 16.20 12.53 -4.98
C CYS A 36 14.76 12.76 -4.46
N PRO A 37 13.77 11.95 -4.86
CA PRO A 37 12.39 12.14 -4.42
C PRO A 37 12.20 11.45 -3.06
N CYS A 38 12.83 11.99 -2.00
CA CYS A 38 12.83 11.39 -0.66
C CYS A 38 11.40 11.11 -0.15
N ALA A 39 10.46 12.01 -0.43
CA ALA A 39 9.05 11.87 -0.08
C ALA A 39 8.38 10.67 -0.78
N LEU A 40 8.71 10.42 -2.05
CA LEU A 40 8.18 9.30 -2.80
C LEU A 40 8.72 7.97 -2.25
N LEU A 41 10.01 7.91 -1.92
CA LEU A 41 10.65 6.71 -1.38
C LEU A 41 10.03 6.26 -0.06
N ILE A 42 9.72 7.20 0.84
CA ILE A 42 9.15 6.89 2.16
C ILE A 42 7.64 6.71 2.13
N SER A 43 6.95 7.18 1.08
CA SER A 43 5.48 7.17 1.03
C SER A 43 4.90 5.77 1.19
N THR A 44 5.38 4.79 0.41
CA THR A 44 4.85 3.42 0.44
C THR A 44 5.10 2.70 1.77
N PRO A 45 6.33 2.58 2.32
CA PRO A 45 6.53 1.85 3.57
C PRO A 45 5.82 2.52 4.75
N VAL A 46 5.76 3.86 4.81
CA VAL A 46 5.05 4.58 5.87
C VAL A 46 3.55 4.30 5.79
N THR A 47 2.94 4.42 4.62
CA THR A 47 1.51 4.11 4.44
C THR A 47 1.18 2.66 4.80
N TYR A 48 2.05 1.70 4.47
CA TYR A 48 1.87 0.30 4.87
C TYR A 48 1.87 0.11 6.39
N VAL A 49 2.86 0.66 7.09
CA VAL A 49 2.93 0.52 8.55
C VAL A 49 1.74 1.22 9.22
N CYS A 50 1.39 2.42 8.76
CA CYS A 50 0.24 3.16 9.30
C CYS A 50 -1.09 2.42 9.08
N SER A 51 -1.32 1.86 7.89
CA SER A 51 -2.54 1.10 7.59
C SER A 51 -2.64 -0.19 8.38
N LEU A 52 -1.54 -0.94 8.52
CA LEU A 52 -1.48 -2.12 9.40
C LEU A 52 -1.75 -1.77 10.86
N ALA A 53 -1.12 -0.70 11.36
CA ALA A 53 -1.36 -0.22 12.73
C ALA A 53 -2.81 0.22 12.95
N ALA A 54 -3.42 0.90 11.97
CA ALA A 54 -4.83 1.28 12.01
C ALA A 54 -5.76 0.06 11.99
N ALA A 55 -5.48 -0.95 11.17
CA ALA A 55 -6.26 -2.20 11.14
C ALA A 55 -6.18 -2.94 12.48
N ALA A 56 -4.98 -3.06 13.05
CA ALA A 56 -4.77 -3.71 14.34
C ALA A 56 -5.51 -3.01 15.49
N LYS A 57 -5.57 -1.67 15.48
CA LYS A 57 -6.37 -0.88 16.45
C LYS A 57 -7.87 -1.18 16.36
N ASN A 58 -8.35 -1.63 15.21
CA ASN A 58 -9.74 -2.03 14.98
C ASN A 58 -9.96 -3.54 15.09
N ALA A 59 -9.05 -4.26 15.77
CA ALA A 59 -9.08 -5.72 15.94
C ALA A 59 -9.07 -6.52 14.62
N VAL A 60 -8.58 -5.92 13.53
CA VAL A 60 -8.38 -6.61 12.24
C VAL A 60 -6.90 -6.96 12.10
N LEU A 61 -6.59 -8.25 12.17
CA LEU A 61 -5.22 -8.74 11.99
C LEU A 61 -4.93 -9.04 10.52
N VAL A 62 -4.01 -8.28 9.94
CA VAL A 62 -3.54 -8.49 8.56
C VAL A 62 -2.11 -9.05 8.59
N LYS A 63 -1.91 -10.24 8.01
CA LYS A 63 -0.64 -11.00 8.09
C LYS A 63 0.52 -10.41 7.28
N GLY A 64 0.30 -9.35 6.50
CA GLY A 64 1.35 -8.64 5.77
C GLY A 64 0.81 -7.64 4.74
N GLY A 65 1.66 -6.71 4.28
CA GLY A 65 1.28 -5.62 3.37
C GLY A 65 0.70 -6.08 2.02
N GLN A 66 1.19 -7.19 1.47
CA GLN A 66 0.67 -7.75 0.21
C GLN A 66 -0.84 -8.09 0.28
N HIS A 67 -1.33 -8.47 1.47
CA HIS A 67 -2.75 -8.75 1.68
C HIS A 67 -3.58 -7.46 1.62
N LEU A 68 -3.05 -6.33 2.09
CA LEU A 68 -3.71 -5.02 1.95
C LEU A 68 -3.84 -4.59 0.49
N GLU A 69 -2.82 -4.83 -0.35
CA GLU A 69 -2.94 -4.55 -1.79
C GLU A 69 -3.95 -5.47 -2.48
N THR A 70 -3.98 -6.74 -2.09
CA THR A 70 -4.92 -7.71 -2.67
C THR A 70 -6.36 -7.33 -2.34
N VAL A 71 -6.60 -6.81 -1.12
CA VAL A 71 -7.91 -6.34 -0.69
C VAL A 71 -8.47 -5.23 -1.59
N GLN A 72 -7.61 -4.36 -2.14
CA GLN A 72 -8.04 -3.31 -3.08
C GLN A 72 -8.73 -3.88 -4.33
N ARG A 73 -8.36 -5.09 -4.77
CA ARG A 73 -8.87 -5.73 -5.99
C ARG A 73 -9.97 -6.76 -5.71
N LEU A 74 -10.39 -6.92 -4.45
CA LEU A 74 -11.46 -7.87 -4.11
C LEU A 74 -12.79 -7.39 -4.68
N GLY A 75 -13.41 -8.23 -5.53
CA GLY A 75 -14.75 -7.99 -6.06
C GLY A 75 -15.85 -8.82 -5.38
N GLN A 76 -15.47 -9.90 -4.70
CA GLN A 76 -16.40 -10.85 -4.09
C GLN A 76 -15.84 -11.36 -2.77
N ILE A 77 -16.74 -11.62 -1.81
CA ILE A 77 -16.40 -12.18 -0.51
C ILE A 77 -17.28 -13.41 -0.29
N ALA A 78 -16.65 -14.57 -0.09
CA ALA A 78 -17.33 -15.79 0.31
C ALA A 78 -17.14 -15.95 1.82
N PHE A 79 -18.24 -15.96 2.56
CA PHE A 79 -18.23 -16.24 3.99
C PHE A 79 -18.47 -17.72 4.22
N ASP A 80 -17.67 -18.35 5.08
CA ASP A 80 -18.05 -19.64 5.63
C ASP A 80 -19.28 -19.46 6.53
N LYS A 81 -20.16 -20.46 6.58
CA LYS A 81 -21.38 -20.36 7.39
C LYS A 81 -21.07 -20.72 8.84
N THR A 82 -20.57 -21.94 9.06
CA THR A 82 -20.46 -22.54 10.38
C THR A 82 -19.24 -22.01 11.12
N GLY A 83 -19.43 -21.29 12.22
CA GLY A 83 -18.35 -20.70 12.99
C GLY A 83 -17.92 -19.29 12.54
N THR A 84 -18.46 -18.79 11.42
CA THR A 84 -18.27 -17.40 10.96
C THR A 84 -19.59 -16.63 10.99
N LEU A 85 -20.57 -17.00 10.15
CA LEU A 85 -21.90 -16.36 10.18
C LEU A 85 -22.78 -16.86 11.31
N THR A 86 -22.66 -18.15 11.64
CA THR A 86 -23.39 -18.77 12.74
C THR A 86 -22.42 -19.23 13.81
N VAL A 87 -22.84 -19.17 15.07
CA VAL A 87 -22.15 -19.89 16.14
C VAL A 87 -22.24 -21.39 15.80
N ALA A 88 -21.11 -22.10 15.79
CA ALA A 88 -21.05 -23.53 15.45
C ALA A 88 -21.62 -24.42 16.56
N ALA A 89 -22.82 -24.09 17.04
CA ALA A 89 -23.52 -24.73 18.13
C ALA A 89 -24.98 -24.96 17.74
N PHE A 90 -25.45 -26.19 17.92
CA PHE A 90 -26.85 -26.54 17.66
C PHE A 90 -27.73 -26.05 18.82
N SER A 91 -28.88 -25.49 18.47
CA SER A 91 -29.94 -25.13 19.43
C SER A 91 -31.28 -25.60 18.88
N VAL A 92 -32.13 -26.11 19.77
CA VAL A 92 -33.50 -26.49 19.41
C VAL A 92 -34.32 -25.22 19.22
N THR A 93 -34.80 -24.98 18.00
CA THR A 93 -35.57 -23.77 17.67
C THR A 93 -37.06 -23.91 17.92
N CYS A 94 -37.59 -25.12 17.78
CA CYS A 94 -39.02 -25.37 17.91
C CYS A 94 -39.28 -26.82 18.30
N PHE A 95 -40.18 -27.01 19.26
CA PHE A 95 -40.82 -28.30 19.51
C PHE A 95 -42.19 -28.29 18.85
N VAL A 96 -42.41 -29.15 17.85
CA VAL A 96 -43.72 -29.31 17.22
C VAL A 96 -44.43 -30.50 17.85
N THR A 97 -45.50 -30.24 18.60
CA THR A 97 -46.36 -31.30 19.14
C THR A 97 -47.50 -31.60 18.17
N PRO A 98 -47.81 -32.88 17.87
CA PRO A 98 -48.82 -33.26 16.87
C PRO A 98 -50.24 -32.73 17.11
N ASN A 99 -50.56 -32.30 18.34
CA ASN A 99 -51.91 -31.91 18.75
C ASN A 99 -52.13 -30.39 18.88
N ALA A 100 -51.12 -29.56 18.60
CA ALA A 100 -51.21 -28.09 18.71
C ALA A 100 -51.86 -27.41 17.48
N ALA A 101 -52.01 -28.11 16.35
CA ALA A 101 -52.60 -27.58 15.11
C ALA A 101 -54.14 -27.76 15.01
N ARG A 102 -54.81 -28.20 16.09
CA ARG A 102 -56.25 -28.54 16.12
C ARG A 102 -57.12 -27.60 16.98
N ARG A 103 -56.62 -26.42 17.35
CA ARG A 103 -57.39 -25.33 17.97
C ARG A 103 -57.19 -24.03 17.22
#